data_AF-E1CG23-F1
#
_entry.id   AF-E1CG23-F1
#
_cell.length_a   1.000
_cell.length_b   1.000
_cell.length_c   1.000
_cell.angle_alpha   90.00
_cell.angle_beta   90.00
_cell.angle_gamma   90.00
#
_symmetry.space_group_name_H-M   'P 1'
#
loop_
_entity.id
_entity.type
_entity.pdbx_description
1 polymer ?
#
loop_
_entity_poly.entity_id
_entity_poly.type
_entity_poly.pdbx_seq_one_letter_code
_entity_poly.pdbx_strand_id
1 'polypeptide(L)'
;MMHPLPRSLDPVSGESLVSYLLRLGHRLGLSPLHLIHAAGWTGHARPHNVPASALLELSRPQAEAFARLTKQTAGEVSALTLAQWRDRYPPIARSMPGPGQITKMRPDAWLFVSSPRFCPSCLAGDDTPAQHLHGGPWRKLWHLPVVFTCVEHQVYLEAGCPHCGQPRDTPWRLIQRDNDHTLHPTQCRWTIEAQAQKRKSRACGGRLDRRLALPADDRLQPTAGVLHFQQSLLARLAPPTPATAASEYFTDLRLAAALISTIWPQGWHLFDTDTADRIDSYSRQLHGGAGGGRYQPRVRDTPSRDPATCGALLMAADRLLSRNDLPDLLSDFVLAAFKGRASRTPWAVLFDRHEDNCSEQLRQAAEPVTRVFRRANGCRGMRAPLRNDYRAEHIPAFLEQDWYQRHLAECAGSGSRIVRRTAAVRLVQWAMGGSQDDAATFLGIKPDQAHFTASSDTRRWLQAGCDPVELDRALRTLASELRAPHQPPIDYRRRRQALQEWKLSPDAWNALVSDLPQSRYSTFTDLGDRKRQAASVYVWTLVTRGEHTFAPRPLEAAQPDGVRQQWAARRSTTWFQLTRPDPMGHYAQLRKSLAEYAQQLARDIDSGAGPTQSIKHSDTHAQ
;
A
#
# COMPACT_ATOMS: atom_id res chain seq x y z
N MET A 1 32.89 24.79 38.42
CA MET A 1 32.55 23.42 38.85
C MET A 1 31.25 23.53 39.63
N MET A 2 30.15 22.91 39.19
CA MET A 2 28.84 23.03 39.86
C MET A 2 28.71 21.99 40.97
N HIS A 3 28.22 22.42 42.14
CA HIS A 3 27.96 21.53 43.26
C HIS A 3 26.67 20.71 43.03
N PRO A 4 26.61 19.44 43.49
CA PRO A 4 25.40 18.63 43.42
C PRO A 4 24.20 19.30 44.11
N LEU A 5 22.98 19.04 43.63
CA LEU A 5 21.78 19.57 44.26
C LEU A 5 21.65 19.04 45.71
N PRO A 6 21.22 19.89 46.65
CA PRO A 6 21.17 19.52 48.07
C PRO A 6 20.09 18.47 48.38
N ARG A 7 19.01 18.42 47.58
CA ARG A 7 17.87 17.49 47.76
C ARG A 7 17.40 16.92 46.41
N SER A 8 18.09 15.88 45.94
CA SER A 8 17.70 15.15 44.72
C SER A 8 16.51 14.20 44.96
N LEU A 9 16.02 13.58 43.89
CA LEU A 9 15.01 12.52 43.90
C LEU A 9 15.59 11.25 43.25
N ASP A 10 15.21 10.10 43.80
CA ASP A 10 15.45 8.82 43.14
C ASP A 10 14.46 8.67 41.97
N PRO A 11 14.93 8.25 40.78
CA PRO A 11 14.07 8.09 39.63
C PRO A 11 13.17 6.87 39.82
N VAL A 12 11.91 6.98 39.44
CA VAL A 12 10.98 5.83 39.51
C VAL A 12 11.14 4.97 38.25
N SER A 13 10.96 3.67 38.37
CA SER A 13 11.05 2.76 37.21
C SER A 13 10.10 3.19 36.09
N GLY A 14 10.63 3.30 34.86
CA GLY A 14 9.86 3.73 33.69
C GLY A 14 9.46 5.21 33.67
N GLU A 15 9.94 6.02 34.61
CA GLU A 15 9.74 7.46 34.66
C GLU A 15 10.33 8.17 33.42
N SER A 16 9.66 9.21 32.93
CA SER A 16 10.17 10.05 31.85
C SER A 16 11.04 11.19 32.36
N LEU A 17 11.94 11.69 31.52
CA LEU A 17 12.75 12.88 31.82
C LEU A 17 11.87 14.08 32.17
N VAL A 18 10.74 14.22 31.48
CA VAL A 18 9.75 15.27 31.77
C VAL A 18 9.20 15.13 33.18
N SER A 19 8.79 13.93 33.58
CA SER A 19 8.33 13.65 34.94
C SER A 19 9.37 14.04 35.99
N TYR A 20 10.60 13.57 35.79
CA TYR A 20 11.69 13.76 36.74
C TYR A 20 12.01 15.24 36.94
N LEU A 21 12.10 16.01 35.84
CA LEU A 21 12.31 17.46 35.89
C LEU A 21 11.17 18.20 36.61
N LEU A 22 9.92 17.79 36.39
CA LEU A 22 8.76 18.39 37.05
C LEU A 22 8.77 18.12 38.56
N ARG A 23 8.99 16.86 38.96
CA ARG A 23 9.01 16.45 40.38
C ARG A 23 10.20 17.04 41.13
N LEU A 24 11.39 17.01 40.53
CA LEU A 24 12.59 17.61 41.11
C LEU A 24 12.47 19.13 41.22
N GLY A 25 11.93 19.77 40.17
CA GLY A 25 11.69 21.21 40.16
C GLY A 25 10.73 21.62 41.28
N HIS A 26 9.59 20.92 41.39
CA HIS A 26 8.62 21.17 42.45
C HIS A 26 9.22 20.97 43.86
N ARG A 27 10.03 19.92 44.06
CA ARG A 27 10.72 19.67 45.34
C ARG A 27 11.69 20.81 45.72
N LEU A 28 12.35 21.41 44.74
CA LEU A 28 13.37 22.44 44.94
C LEU A 28 12.86 23.87 44.80
N GLY A 29 11.58 24.07 44.42
CA GLY A 29 11.06 25.39 44.06
C GLY A 29 11.69 25.97 42.79
N LEU A 30 12.20 25.11 41.90
CA LEU A 30 12.85 25.49 40.65
C LEU A 30 11.98 25.12 39.45
N SER A 31 12.11 25.88 38.36
CA SER A 31 11.44 25.55 37.10
C SER A 31 12.24 24.48 36.34
N PRO A 32 11.58 23.67 35.48
CA PRO A 32 12.29 22.75 34.60
C PRO A 32 13.39 23.41 33.77
N LEU A 33 13.17 24.63 33.27
CA LEU A 33 14.19 25.35 32.51
C LEU A 33 15.40 25.71 33.37
N HIS A 34 15.21 26.11 34.63
CA HIS A 34 16.31 26.38 35.55
C HIS A 34 17.15 25.14 35.83
N LEU A 35 16.54 23.96 35.98
CA LEU A 35 17.28 22.70 36.16
C LEU A 35 18.16 22.36 34.94
N ILE A 36 17.66 22.61 33.74
CA ILE A 36 18.40 22.38 32.50
C ILE A 36 19.55 23.36 32.32
N HIS A 37 19.35 24.63 32.68
CA HIS A 37 20.42 25.62 32.71
C HIS A 37 21.50 25.23 33.74
N ALA A 38 21.08 24.77 34.93
CA ALA A 38 22.00 24.26 35.95
C ALA A 38 22.72 22.97 35.51
N ALA A 39 22.14 22.17 34.63
CA ALA A 39 22.77 20.98 34.08
C ALA A 39 23.78 21.28 32.95
N GLY A 40 23.91 22.54 32.53
CA GLY A 40 24.81 22.93 31.45
C GLY A 40 24.43 22.34 30.10
N TRP A 41 23.15 22.02 29.88
CA TRP A 41 22.66 21.51 28.58
C TRP A 41 22.65 22.58 27.48
N THR A 42 23.05 23.79 27.83
CA THR A 42 23.10 24.97 26.99
C THR A 42 24.52 25.18 26.49
N GLY A 43 24.73 25.20 25.18
CA GLY A 43 25.97 25.75 24.60
C GLY A 43 26.05 27.27 24.80
N HIS A 44 26.74 27.98 23.89
CA HIS A 44 26.85 29.46 23.92
C HIS A 44 25.51 30.19 23.75
N ALA A 45 24.45 29.50 23.30
CA ALA A 45 23.08 30.04 23.21
C ALA A 45 22.24 29.51 24.38
N ARG A 46 21.62 30.42 25.15
CA ARG A 46 20.66 30.07 26.22
C ARG A 46 19.31 29.72 25.57
N PRO A 47 18.89 28.44 25.55
CA PRO A 47 17.58 28.08 25.02
C PRO A 47 16.49 28.66 25.93
N HIS A 48 15.47 29.25 25.29
CA HIS A 48 14.29 29.80 25.98
C HIS A 48 13.27 28.70 26.36
N ASN A 49 13.59 27.44 26.07
CA ASN A 49 12.74 26.29 26.37
C ASN A 49 13.54 24.99 26.55
N VAL A 50 12.90 23.97 27.12
CA VAL A 50 13.42 22.61 27.14
C VAL A 50 13.38 22.01 25.72
N PRO A 51 14.51 21.56 25.14
CA PRO A 51 14.52 21.01 23.79
C PRO A 51 13.80 19.66 23.72
N ALA A 52 12.96 19.49 22.71
CA ALA A 52 12.22 18.26 22.44
C ALA A 52 13.14 17.03 22.24
N SER A 53 14.36 17.24 21.72
CA SER A 53 15.36 16.19 21.52
C SER A 53 15.81 15.54 22.82
N ALA A 54 15.76 16.25 23.95
CA ALA A 54 16.18 15.72 25.25
C ALA A 54 15.32 14.53 25.71
N LEU A 55 14.07 14.43 25.24
CA LEU A 55 13.23 13.25 25.49
C LEU A 55 13.72 12.02 24.71
N LEU A 56 14.26 12.22 23.50
CA LEU A 56 14.69 11.14 22.62
C LEU A 56 16.00 10.52 23.12
N GLU A 57 17.00 11.37 23.36
CA GLU A 57 18.31 10.99 23.88
C GLU A 57 19.03 12.22 24.43
N LEU A 58 19.83 12.01 25.47
CA LEU A 58 20.80 12.99 25.94
C LEU A 58 22.18 12.61 25.42
N SER A 59 22.94 13.59 24.92
CA SER A 59 24.35 13.35 24.60
C SER A 59 25.10 12.92 25.85
N ARG A 60 26.17 12.13 25.70
CA ARG A 60 26.99 11.67 26.82
C ARG A 60 27.41 12.79 27.78
N PRO A 61 27.89 13.98 27.32
CA PRO A 61 28.21 15.08 28.22
C PRO A 61 27.00 15.63 28.99
N GLN A 62 25.83 15.71 28.35
CA GLN A 62 24.59 16.16 29.00
C GLN A 62 24.12 15.17 30.07
N ALA A 63 24.18 13.87 29.76
CA ALA A 63 23.82 12.81 30.71
C ALA A 63 24.76 12.79 31.92
N GLU A 64 26.07 12.88 31.70
CA GLU A 64 27.08 12.93 32.77
C GLU A 64 26.97 14.20 33.64
N ALA A 65 26.70 15.35 33.02
CA ALA A 65 26.51 16.61 33.74
C ALA A 65 25.26 16.57 34.62
N PHE A 66 24.14 16.08 34.07
CA PHE A 66 22.90 15.95 34.84
C PHE A 66 23.03 14.89 35.93
N ALA A 67 23.68 13.76 35.65
CA ALA A 67 23.99 12.71 36.63
C ALA A 67 24.77 13.24 37.84
N ARG A 68 25.81 14.07 37.61
CA ARG A 68 26.53 14.75 38.70
C ARG A 68 25.65 15.71 39.48
N LEU A 69 24.78 16.45 38.80
CA LEU A 69 23.86 17.42 39.42
C LEU A 69 22.83 16.71 40.33
N THR A 70 22.32 15.55 39.90
CA THR A 70 21.25 14.80 40.57
C THR A 70 21.75 13.66 41.46
N LYS A 71 23.07 13.43 41.54
CA LYS A 71 23.70 12.30 42.25
C LYS A 71 23.23 10.94 41.72
N GLN A 72 23.05 10.85 40.39
CA GLN A 72 22.70 9.63 39.66
C GLN A 72 23.87 9.16 38.80
N THR A 73 23.71 8.01 38.17
CA THR A 73 24.58 7.53 37.09
C THR A 73 24.12 8.04 35.73
N ALA A 74 25.03 8.10 34.76
CA ALA A 74 24.68 8.44 33.38
C ALA A 74 23.69 7.44 32.76
N GLY A 75 23.71 6.18 33.23
CA GLY A 75 22.78 5.12 32.82
C GLY A 75 21.36 5.40 33.31
N GLU A 76 21.18 5.75 34.59
CA GLU A 76 19.88 6.12 35.16
C GLU A 76 19.30 7.36 34.48
N VAL A 77 20.12 8.38 34.23
CA VAL A 77 19.70 9.57 33.50
C VAL A 77 19.28 9.23 32.06
N SER A 78 20.05 8.40 31.37
CA SER A 78 19.70 7.93 30.03
C SER A 78 18.41 7.12 30.03
N ALA A 79 18.15 6.36 31.09
CA ALA A 79 16.92 5.58 31.27
C ALA A 79 15.66 6.44 31.45
N LEU A 80 15.78 7.74 31.72
CA LEU A 80 14.65 8.68 31.71
C LEU A 80 14.21 9.06 30.27
N THR A 81 15.06 8.79 29.26
CA THR A 81 14.79 9.08 27.85
C THR A 81 14.19 7.89 27.09
N LEU A 82 13.84 8.10 25.83
CA LEU A 82 13.36 7.05 24.93
C LEU A 82 14.49 6.24 24.28
N ALA A 83 15.76 6.54 24.57
CA ALA A 83 16.93 5.97 23.88
C ALA A 83 16.94 4.43 23.87
N GLN A 84 16.47 3.78 24.95
CA GLN A 84 16.43 2.32 25.07
C GLN A 84 15.55 1.63 24.01
N TRP A 85 14.63 2.35 23.37
CA TRP A 85 13.74 1.82 22.33
C TRP A 85 14.12 2.29 20.93
N ARG A 86 15.24 3.00 20.76
CA ARG A 86 15.67 3.54 19.45
C ARG A 86 15.64 2.49 18.34
N ASP A 87 16.22 1.32 18.62
CA ASP A 87 16.38 0.26 17.63
C ASP A 87 15.16 -0.66 17.53
N ARG A 88 14.16 -0.45 18.40
CA ARG A 88 12.95 -1.27 18.52
C ARG A 88 11.70 -0.56 18.02
N TYR A 89 11.66 0.76 18.16
CA TYR A 89 10.53 1.61 17.79
C TYR A 89 11.01 2.72 16.85
N PRO A 90 10.95 2.48 15.51
CA PRO A 90 11.56 3.33 14.49
C PRO A 90 11.18 4.82 14.52
N PRO A 91 9.97 5.24 14.94
CA PRO A 91 9.65 6.66 15.10
C PRO A 91 10.66 7.45 15.96
N ILE A 92 11.29 6.81 16.95
CA ILE A 92 12.33 7.43 17.79
C ILE A 92 13.55 7.78 16.94
N ALA A 93 14.11 6.78 16.24
CA ALA A 93 15.28 6.97 15.39
C ALA A 93 15.04 8.02 14.30
N ARG A 94 13.87 8.02 13.65
CA ARG A 94 13.50 9.00 12.62
C ARG A 94 13.31 10.43 13.13
N SER A 95 13.10 10.60 14.43
CA SER A 95 12.92 11.91 15.06
C SER A 95 14.24 12.54 15.50
N MET A 96 15.35 11.79 15.42
CA MET A 96 16.68 12.28 15.76
C MET A 96 17.21 13.21 14.65
N PRO A 97 17.91 14.30 15.00
CA PRO A 97 18.54 15.18 14.01
C PRO A 97 19.63 14.43 13.23
N GLY A 98 19.62 14.56 11.90
CA GLY A 98 20.67 14.00 11.05
C GLY A 98 22.00 14.75 11.17
N PRO A 99 23.12 14.17 10.69
CA PRO A 99 24.42 14.85 10.67
C PRO A 99 24.32 16.20 9.96
N GLY A 100 24.63 17.30 10.66
CA GLY A 100 24.60 18.66 10.11
C GLY A 100 23.25 19.40 10.15
N GLN A 101 22.16 18.76 10.59
CA GLN A 101 20.85 19.41 10.76
C GLN A 101 20.60 19.79 12.23
N ILE A 102 21.18 20.90 12.68
CA ILE A 102 21.08 21.33 14.09
C ILE A 102 19.75 22.05 14.38
N THR A 103 19.04 22.55 13.37
CA THR A 103 18.07 23.66 13.58
C THR A 103 16.58 23.36 13.39
N LYS A 104 16.15 22.20 12.86
CA LYS A 104 14.71 21.89 12.74
C LYS A 104 14.40 20.40 12.94
N MET A 105 14.46 19.94 14.19
CA MET A 105 13.88 18.66 14.59
C MET A 105 12.34 18.70 14.37
N ARG A 106 11.82 17.80 13.54
CA ARG A 106 10.39 17.51 13.45
C ARG A 106 10.17 16.07 13.94
N PRO A 107 9.59 15.88 15.14
CA PRO A 107 9.19 14.57 15.61
C PRO A 107 8.31 13.85 14.59
N ASP A 108 8.54 12.54 14.43
CA ASP A 108 7.64 11.64 13.73
C ASP A 108 6.24 11.73 14.37
N ALA A 109 5.20 11.73 13.54
CA ALA A 109 3.79 11.80 13.99
C ALA A 109 3.43 10.64 14.94
N TRP A 110 4.20 9.56 14.92
CA TRP A 110 4.08 8.43 15.84
C TRP A 110 4.83 8.65 17.18
N LEU A 111 5.07 9.89 17.59
CA LEU A 111 5.58 10.25 18.92
C LEU A 111 4.82 11.43 19.51
N PHE A 112 4.29 11.23 20.72
CA PHE A 112 3.61 12.27 21.48
C PHE A 112 4.57 13.03 22.38
N VAL A 113 5.54 13.74 21.77
CA VAL A 113 6.63 14.42 22.51
C VAL A 113 6.09 15.45 23.52
N SER A 114 5.27 16.39 23.07
CA SER A 114 4.82 17.54 23.88
C SER A 114 3.68 17.22 24.85
N SER A 115 2.99 16.10 24.63
CA SER A 115 1.73 15.81 25.30
C SER A 115 1.46 14.31 25.29
N PRO A 116 2.17 13.55 26.15
CA PRO A 116 1.91 12.13 26.32
C PRO A 116 0.49 11.91 26.82
N ARG A 117 -0.03 10.71 26.58
CA ARG A 117 -1.22 10.24 27.30
C ARG A 117 -0.85 10.02 28.78
N PHE A 118 -1.83 9.78 29.65
CA PHE A 118 -1.55 9.51 31.06
C PHE A 118 -2.59 8.65 31.73
N CYS A 119 -2.19 7.98 32.82
CA CYS A 119 -3.13 7.34 33.72
C CYS A 119 -3.29 8.22 34.97
N PRO A 120 -4.50 8.72 35.28
CA PRO A 120 -4.72 9.51 36.48
C PRO A 120 -4.29 8.79 37.77
N SER A 121 -4.52 7.48 37.85
CA SER A 121 -4.15 6.68 39.03
C SER A 121 -2.64 6.56 39.20
N CYS A 122 -1.88 6.33 38.13
CA CYS A 122 -0.41 6.35 38.21
C CYS A 122 0.12 7.74 38.59
N LEU A 123 -0.55 8.83 38.16
CA LEU A 123 -0.15 10.19 38.53
C LEU A 123 -0.49 10.55 39.97
N ALA A 124 -1.50 9.91 40.57
CA ALA A 124 -1.81 10.08 41.99
C ALA A 124 -0.68 9.53 42.87
N GLY A 125 0.02 8.49 42.40
CA GLY A 125 1.18 7.89 43.05
C GLY A 125 0.85 6.65 43.86
N ASP A 126 1.87 6.09 44.51
CA ASP A 126 1.85 4.83 45.27
C ASP A 126 1.85 5.05 46.80
N ASP A 127 1.27 6.15 47.27
CA ASP A 127 1.21 6.58 48.67
C ASP A 127 2.56 6.80 49.38
N THR A 128 3.69 6.63 48.70
CA THR A 128 5.01 7.00 49.26
C THR A 128 5.06 8.50 49.56
N PRO A 129 5.77 8.95 50.62
CA PRO A 129 5.78 10.37 50.99
C PRO A 129 6.21 11.30 49.84
N ALA A 130 7.16 10.85 49.01
CA ALA A 130 7.62 11.60 47.86
C ALA A 130 6.55 11.73 46.77
N GLN A 131 5.79 10.66 46.48
CA GLN A 131 4.72 10.70 45.48
C GLN A 131 3.45 11.38 46.00
N HIS A 132 3.16 11.30 47.30
CA HIS A 132 2.08 12.07 47.91
C HIS A 132 2.32 13.60 47.78
N LEU A 133 3.56 14.06 47.98
CA LEU A 133 3.90 15.49 47.93
C LEU A 133 4.19 16.02 46.52
N HIS A 134 4.62 15.17 45.59
CA HIS A 134 5.09 15.60 44.26
C HIS A 134 4.37 14.91 43.11
N GLY A 135 3.38 14.07 43.40
CA GLY A 135 2.72 13.21 42.43
C GLY A 135 3.54 11.98 42.04
N GLY A 136 2.83 11.00 41.50
CA GLY A 136 3.41 9.84 40.85
C GLY A 136 4.07 10.17 39.51
N PRO A 137 4.83 9.22 38.94
CA PRO A 137 5.64 9.46 37.76
C PRO A 137 4.79 9.49 36.48
N TRP A 138 5.14 10.39 35.56
CA TRP A 138 4.76 10.21 34.16
C TRP A 138 5.61 9.12 33.54
N ARG A 139 4.97 8.09 32.97
CA ARG A 139 5.69 6.99 32.33
C ARG A 139 6.17 7.42 30.95
N LYS A 140 7.43 7.12 30.62
CA LYS A 140 8.00 7.42 29.31
C LYS A 140 7.34 6.66 28.15
N LEU A 141 6.75 5.50 28.44
CA LEU A 141 5.94 4.71 27.50
C LEU A 141 4.74 5.50 26.94
N TRP A 142 4.17 6.44 27.70
CA TRP A 142 2.97 7.16 27.27
C TRP A 142 3.21 8.20 26.17
N HIS A 143 4.48 8.40 25.79
CA HIS A 143 4.85 9.14 24.59
C HIS A 143 4.68 8.31 23.30
N LEU A 144 4.47 6.99 23.42
CA LEU A 144 4.29 6.10 22.28
C LEU A 144 2.79 5.89 22.00
N PRO A 145 2.27 6.20 20.80
CA PRO A 145 0.86 5.99 20.45
C PRO A 145 0.38 4.54 20.59
N VAL A 146 1.29 3.58 20.46
CA VAL A 146 1.05 2.14 20.68
C VAL A 146 0.78 1.79 22.15
N VAL A 147 0.85 2.77 23.05
CA VAL A 147 0.46 2.66 24.45
C VAL A 147 -0.83 3.48 24.64
N PHE A 148 -1.95 2.77 24.74
CA PHE A 148 -3.29 3.34 24.82
C PHE A 148 -4.07 2.87 26.06
N THR A 149 -3.63 1.80 26.74
CA THR A 149 -4.13 1.43 28.08
C THR A 149 -3.03 1.49 29.14
N CYS A 150 -3.45 1.70 30.38
CA CYS A 150 -2.66 1.41 31.56
C CYS A 150 -2.93 -0.04 31.97
N VAL A 151 -1.93 -0.92 31.85
CA VAL A 151 -2.08 -2.33 32.24
C VAL A 151 -2.13 -2.52 33.76
N GLU A 152 -1.52 -1.62 34.53
CA GLU A 152 -1.54 -1.64 36.00
C GLU A 152 -2.96 -1.34 36.55
N HIS A 153 -3.62 -0.33 35.97
CA HIS A 153 -4.94 0.13 36.41
C HIS A 153 -6.09 -0.27 35.49
N GLN A 154 -5.80 -1.09 34.48
CA GLN A 154 -6.74 -1.65 33.50
C GLN A 154 -7.73 -0.64 32.89
N VAL A 155 -7.23 0.54 32.53
CA VAL A 155 -8.04 1.63 31.98
C VAL A 155 -7.45 2.13 30.67
N TYR A 156 -8.28 2.70 29.79
CA TYR A 156 -7.74 3.54 28.72
C TYR A 156 -7.01 4.74 29.35
N LEU A 157 -5.91 5.16 28.73
CA LEU A 157 -5.20 6.37 29.15
C LEU A 157 -6.06 7.61 28.84
N GLU A 158 -5.76 8.73 29.46
CA GLU A 158 -6.33 10.03 29.14
C GLU A 158 -5.42 10.75 28.15
N ALA A 159 -6.01 11.38 27.14
CA ALA A 159 -5.27 12.16 26.13
C ALA A 159 -5.35 13.68 26.34
N GLY A 160 -6.31 14.14 27.15
CA GLY A 160 -6.57 15.56 27.39
C GLY A 160 -6.85 15.87 28.86
N CYS A 161 -6.66 17.13 29.23
CA CYS A 161 -7.01 17.61 30.56
C CYS A 161 -8.53 17.60 30.75
N PRO A 162 -9.05 17.00 31.83
CA PRO A 162 -10.49 16.95 32.08
C PRO A 162 -11.13 18.34 32.30
N HIS A 163 -10.33 19.37 32.63
CA HIS A 163 -10.82 20.72 32.90
C HIS A 163 -10.86 21.62 31.66
N CYS A 164 -9.81 21.61 30.82
CA CYS A 164 -9.73 22.49 29.64
C CYS A 164 -9.80 21.75 28.30
N GLY A 165 -9.81 20.42 28.31
CA GLY A 165 -9.85 19.58 27.11
C GLY A 165 -8.58 19.62 26.25
N GLN A 166 -7.51 20.29 26.68
CA GLN A 166 -6.24 20.37 25.92
C GLN A 166 -5.33 19.17 26.21
N PRO A 167 -4.47 18.74 25.26
CA PRO A 167 -4.36 19.27 23.91
C PRO A 167 -5.49 18.79 22.99
N ARG A 168 -6.03 19.68 22.15
CA ARG A 168 -6.90 19.27 21.03
C ARG A 168 -6.14 19.07 19.72
N ASP A 169 -5.11 19.89 19.47
CA ASP A 169 -4.06 19.71 18.46
C ASP A 169 -3.00 20.79 18.68
N THR A 170 -1.75 20.46 19.05
CA THR A 170 -0.84 21.50 19.60
C THR A 170 0.65 21.11 19.68
N PRO A 171 1.59 22.05 19.95
CA PRO A 171 2.80 22.30 19.17
C PRO A 171 4.09 21.76 19.84
N TRP A 172 5.23 22.03 19.21
CA TRP A 172 6.57 21.41 19.38
C TRP A 172 7.34 21.63 20.71
N ARG A 173 6.71 22.02 21.83
CA ARG A 173 7.41 22.22 23.13
C ARG A 173 7.32 20.99 24.02
N LEU A 174 8.46 20.52 24.56
CA LEU A 174 8.50 19.35 25.43
C LEU A 174 7.69 19.53 26.72
N ILE A 175 7.85 20.69 27.38
CA ILE A 175 7.14 21.05 28.61
C ILE A 175 6.45 22.40 28.37
N GLN A 176 5.13 22.44 28.51
CA GLN A 176 4.39 23.70 28.51
C GLN A 176 4.72 24.49 29.77
N ARG A 177 4.95 25.79 29.64
CA ARG A 177 5.31 26.68 30.76
C ARG A 177 6.49 26.12 31.58
N ASP A 178 7.56 25.75 30.90
CA ASP A 178 8.80 25.22 31.49
C ASP A 178 9.55 26.20 32.42
N ASN A 179 9.20 27.48 32.39
CA ASN A 179 9.66 28.50 33.34
C ASN A 179 8.81 28.60 34.61
N ASP A 180 7.68 27.88 34.69
CA ASP A 180 6.74 27.97 35.80
C ASP A 180 7.03 26.92 36.88
N HIS A 181 7.54 27.39 38.02
CA HIS A 181 7.86 26.58 39.19
C HIS A 181 6.70 26.49 40.20
N THR A 182 5.58 27.17 39.96
CA THR A 182 4.47 27.26 40.93
C THR A 182 3.46 26.12 40.80
N LEU A 183 3.51 25.38 39.68
CA LEU A 183 2.57 24.31 39.37
C LEU A 183 3.07 22.96 39.91
N HIS A 184 2.16 22.22 40.53
CA HIS A 184 2.37 20.83 40.91
C HIS A 184 2.65 19.95 39.68
N PRO A 185 3.46 18.89 39.76
CA PRO A 185 3.81 18.04 38.61
C PRO A 185 2.62 17.38 37.92
N THR A 186 1.51 17.19 38.63
CA THR A 186 0.26 16.62 38.10
C THR A 186 -0.77 17.66 37.67
N GLN A 187 -0.42 18.95 37.64
CA GLN A 187 -1.32 20.01 37.16
C GLN A 187 -1.16 20.29 35.68
N CYS A 188 -2.28 20.57 35.02
CA CYS A 188 -2.32 20.97 33.63
C CYS A 188 -1.59 22.29 33.40
N ARG A 189 -0.56 22.24 32.55
CA ARG A 189 0.29 23.39 32.22
C ARG A 189 -0.15 24.15 30.96
N TRP A 190 -1.26 23.74 30.33
CA TRP A 190 -1.78 24.44 29.17
C TRP A 190 -2.25 25.84 29.51
N THR A 191 -1.98 26.77 28.60
CA THR A 191 -2.40 28.16 28.76
C THR A 191 -3.85 28.31 28.34
N ILE A 192 -4.65 28.97 29.18
CA ILE A 192 -6.04 29.34 28.89
C ILE A 192 -6.18 30.86 28.96
N GLU A 193 -6.97 31.44 28.05
CA GLU A 193 -7.25 32.86 28.05
C GLU A 193 -8.16 33.22 29.24
N ALA A 194 -7.80 34.26 29.99
CA ALA A 194 -8.69 34.86 30.97
C ALA A 194 -9.61 35.85 30.25
N GLN A 195 -10.92 35.63 30.29
CA GLN A 195 -11.89 36.62 29.83
C GLN A 195 -11.76 37.90 30.70
N ALA A 196 -11.74 39.06 30.04
CA ALA A 196 -11.71 40.43 30.56
C ALA A 196 -10.33 41.11 30.81
N GLN A 197 -9.99 41.98 29.84
CA GLN A 197 -9.40 43.32 29.94
C GLN A 197 -8.02 43.60 30.57
N LYS A 198 -7.26 42.66 31.14
CA LYS A 198 -5.81 42.85 31.35
C LYS A 198 -4.99 41.58 31.05
N ARG A 199 -4.16 41.67 30.00
CA ARG A 199 -3.27 40.64 29.42
C ARG A 199 -2.43 39.86 30.46
N LYS A 200 -2.96 38.79 31.05
CA LYS A 200 -2.15 37.73 31.67
C LYS A 200 -2.74 36.36 31.33
N SER A 201 -2.07 35.66 30.42
CA SER A 201 -2.35 34.27 30.09
C SER A 201 -2.03 33.37 31.30
N ARG A 202 -3.00 32.60 31.81
CA ARG A 202 -2.83 31.74 32.99
C ARG A 202 -2.73 30.27 32.61
N ALA A 203 -2.07 29.48 33.46
CA ALA A 203 -2.15 28.03 33.35
C ALA A 203 -3.57 27.53 33.68
N CYS A 204 -3.99 26.43 33.07
CA CYS A 204 -5.23 25.75 33.44
C CYS A 204 -5.21 25.29 34.90
N GLY A 205 -4.09 24.70 35.36
CA GLY A 205 -3.90 24.28 36.75
C GLY A 205 -4.77 23.12 37.21
N GLY A 206 -5.62 22.56 36.33
CA GLY A 206 -6.48 21.41 36.63
C GLY A 206 -5.66 20.17 37.00
N ARG A 207 -6.09 19.42 38.03
CA ARG A 207 -5.40 18.21 38.51
C ARG A 207 -5.64 17.05 37.55
N LEU A 208 -4.57 16.46 37.03
CA LEU A 208 -4.60 15.35 36.07
C LEU A 208 -4.60 13.97 36.74
N ASP A 209 -4.18 13.92 38.00
CA ASP A 209 -4.22 12.75 38.88
C ASP A 209 -5.62 12.51 39.48
N ARG A 210 -6.55 13.45 39.29
CA ARG A 210 -7.94 13.31 39.73
C ARG A 210 -8.80 12.92 38.55
N ARG A 211 -9.49 11.79 38.65
CA ARG A 211 -10.54 11.43 37.70
C ARG A 211 -11.79 12.27 38.00
N LEU A 212 -12.39 12.88 36.98
CA LEU A 212 -13.73 13.44 37.13
C LEU A 212 -14.72 12.29 37.40
N ALA A 213 -15.67 12.50 38.30
CA ALA A 213 -16.73 11.54 38.59
C ALA A 213 -17.79 11.54 37.48
N LEU A 214 -17.46 10.99 36.31
CA LEU A 214 -18.48 10.55 35.36
C LEU A 214 -19.22 9.32 35.93
N PRO A 215 -20.53 9.15 35.69
CA PRO A 215 -21.28 7.95 36.03
C PRO A 215 -20.55 6.70 35.51
N ALA A 216 -20.56 5.60 36.28
CA ALA A 216 -19.82 4.39 35.94
C ALA A 216 -20.25 3.78 34.58
N ASP A 217 -21.53 3.92 34.21
CA ASP A 217 -22.11 3.40 32.96
C ASP A 217 -21.63 4.12 31.68
N ASP A 218 -21.15 5.36 31.78
CA ASP A 218 -20.67 6.12 30.62
C ASP A 218 -19.18 5.90 30.32
N ARG A 219 -18.48 5.13 31.16
CA ARG A 219 -17.03 4.97 31.05
C ARG A 219 -16.66 3.75 30.23
N LEU A 220 -16.07 4.01 29.09
CA LEU A 220 -15.50 2.96 28.27
C LEU A 220 -14.33 2.27 29.01
N GLN A 221 -14.47 0.97 29.26
CA GLN A 221 -13.41 0.13 29.82
C GLN A 221 -12.73 -0.70 28.73
N PRO A 222 -11.42 -0.95 28.82
CA PRO A 222 -10.75 -1.85 27.90
C PRO A 222 -11.19 -3.30 28.17
N THR A 223 -11.51 -4.04 27.12
CA THR A 223 -11.80 -5.48 27.25
C THR A 223 -10.54 -6.26 27.55
N ALA A 224 -10.69 -7.52 28.00
CA ALA A 224 -9.56 -8.42 28.22
C ALA A 224 -8.68 -8.58 26.96
N GLY A 225 -9.30 -8.64 25.77
CA GLY A 225 -8.58 -8.72 24.50
C GLY A 225 -7.72 -7.47 24.23
N VAL A 226 -8.25 -6.28 24.52
CA VAL A 226 -7.51 -5.01 24.39
C VAL A 226 -6.33 -4.95 25.36
N LEU A 227 -6.50 -5.40 26.60
CA LEU A 227 -5.42 -5.45 27.59
C LEU A 227 -4.34 -6.46 27.20
N HIS A 228 -4.72 -7.65 26.73
CA HIS A 228 -3.80 -8.66 26.25
C HIS A 228 -2.99 -8.16 25.04
N PHE A 229 -3.66 -7.48 24.10
CA PHE A 229 -3.00 -6.83 22.97
C PHE A 229 -2.04 -5.73 23.43
N GLN A 230 -2.42 -4.87 24.39
CA GLN A 230 -1.48 -3.88 24.94
C GLN A 230 -0.23 -4.56 25.55
N GLN A 231 -0.40 -5.65 26.28
CA GLN A 231 0.70 -6.41 26.88
C GLN A 231 1.63 -7.00 25.81
N SER A 232 1.09 -7.53 24.71
CA SER A 232 1.90 -8.07 23.62
C SER A 232 2.74 -6.98 22.93
N LEU A 233 2.19 -5.77 22.74
CA LEU A 233 2.94 -4.62 22.24
C LEU A 233 4.08 -4.21 23.20
N LEU A 234 3.81 -4.20 24.50
CA LEU A 234 4.83 -3.87 25.51
C LEU A 234 5.94 -4.92 25.56
N ALA A 235 5.59 -6.20 25.44
CA ALA A 235 6.57 -7.29 25.41
C ALA A 235 7.55 -7.14 24.23
N ARG A 236 7.08 -6.70 23.06
CA ARG A 236 7.95 -6.46 21.88
C ARG A 236 8.94 -5.30 22.09
N LEU A 237 8.61 -4.33 22.93
CA LEU A 237 9.50 -3.22 23.30
C LEU A 237 10.60 -3.64 24.29
N ALA A 238 10.52 -4.85 24.85
CA ALA A 238 11.48 -5.40 25.81
C ALA A 238 12.24 -6.62 25.24
N PRO A 239 13.40 -6.98 25.80
CA PRO A 239 13.98 -8.31 25.62
C PRO A 239 13.02 -9.40 26.14
N PRO A 240 12.96 -10.60 25.53
CA PRO A 240 13.93 -11.20 24.59
C PRO A 240 13.65 -10.95 23.11
N THR A 241 12.60 -10.22 22.73
CA THR A 241 12.31 -9.97 21.31
C THR A 241 13.52 -9.32 20.62
N PRO A 242 13.98 -9.79 19.45
CA PRO A 242 15.04 -9.12 18.70
C PRO A 242 14.64 -7.69 18.30
N ALA A 243 15.58 -6.75 18.32
CA ALA A 243 15.28 -5.36 18.02
C ALA A 243 14.77 -5.16 16.58
N THR A 244 15.36 -5.88 15.62
CA THR A 244 14.92 -5.89 14.21
C THR A 244 13.48 -6.36 14.07
N ALA A 245 13.11 -7.49 14.69
CA ALA A 245 11.75 -8.02 14.64
C ALA A 245 10.72 -7.06 15.28
N ALA A 246 11.09 -6.38 16.36
CA ALA A 246 10.24 -5.34 16.96
C ALA A 246 10.07 -4.14 16.02
N SER A 247 11.18 -3.67 15.43
CA SER A 247 11.20 -2.56 14.48
C SER A 247 10.33 -2.82 13.25
N GLU A 248 10.45 -4.02 12.67
CA GLU A 248 9.63 -4.49 11.56
C GLU A 248 8.15 -4.52 11.92
N TYR A 249 7.82 -5.15 13.04
CA TYR A 249 6.44 -5.26 13.50
C TYR A 249 5.77 -3.89 13.70
N PHE A 250 6.44 -2.93 14.35
CA PHE A 250 5.86 -1.59 14.55
C PHE A 250 5.74 -0.78 13.26
N THR A 251 6.60 -1.02 12.28
CA THR A 251 6.51 -0.40 10.96
C THR A 251 5.33 -0.98 10.18
N ASP A 252 5.19 -2.31 10.18
CA ASP A 252 4.07 -3.00 9.55
C ASP A 252 2.73 -2.56 10.16
N LEU A 253 2.66 -2.50 11.49
CA LEU A 253 1.47 -2.08 12.22
C LEU A 253 1.04 -0.65 11.85
N ARG A 254 2.01 0.26 11.66
CA ARG A 254 1.75 1.63 11.19
C ARG A 254 1.18 1.64 9.78
N LEU A 255 1.77 0.90 8.85
CA LEU A 255 1.34 0.87 7.45
C LEU A 255 -0.04 0.25 7.29
N ALA A 256 -0.33 -0.82 8.03
CA ALA A 256 -1.63 -1.46 8.10
C ALA A 256 -2.68 -0.54 8.72
N ALA A 257 -2.40 0.11 9.85
CA ALA A 257 -3.32 1.07 10.48
C ALA A 257 -3.63 2.27 9.57
N ALA A 258 -2.63 2.77 8.84
CA ALA A 258 -2.80 3.85 7.88
C ALA A 258 -3.68 3.41 6.69
N LEU A 259 -3.52 2.18 6.19
CA LEU A 259 -4.36 1.62 5.14
C LEU A 259 -5.81 1.48 5.60
N ILE A 260 -6.04 0.83 6.75
CA ILE A 260 -7.37 0.62 7.36
C ILE A 260 -8.09 1.96 7.55
N SER A 261 -7.39 2.96 8.08
CA SER A 261 -7.94 4.31 8.27
C SER A 261 -8.31 5.02 6.97
N THR A 262 -7.72 4.62 5.84
CA THR A 262 -7.95 5.23 4.53
C THR A 262 -9.09 4.56 3.77
N ILE A 263 -9.28 3.25 3.93
CA ILE A 263 -10.35 2.46 3.29
C ILE A 263 -11.67 2.47 4.08
N TRP A 264 -11.76 3.21 5.19
CA TRP A 264 -12.98 3.21 6.00
C TRP A 264 -14.08 4.06 5.34
N PRO A 265 -15.35 3.59 5.26
CA PRO A 265 -15.94 2.40 5.90
C PRO A 265 -15.96 1.11 5.05
N GLN A 266 -15.37 1.08 3.86
CA GLN A 266 -15.46 -0.07 2.94
C GLN A 266 -14.92 -1.38 3.53
N GLY A 267 -13.93 -1.29 4.44
CA GLY A 267 -13.35 -2.43 5.14
C GLY A 267 -14.11 -2.94 6.38
N TRP A 268 -15.31 -2.43 6.67
CA TRP A 268 -16.03 -2.74 7.94
C TRP A 268 -16.21 -4.24 8.18
N HIS A 269 -16.51 -5.00 7.13
CA HIS A 269 -16.82 -6.44 7.18
C HIS A 269 -15.62 -7.33 7.55
N LEU A 270 -14.42 -6.77 7.64
CA LEU A 270 -13.20 -7.50 7.97
C LEU A 270 -12.85 -7.45 9.45
N PHE A 271 -13.68 -6.76 10.25
CA PHE A 271 -13.51 -6.60 11.68
C PHE A 271 -14.81 -6.95 12.40
N ASP A 272 -14.73 -7.26 13.70
CA ASP A 272 -15.91 -7.42 14.53
C ASP A 272 -16.69 -6.10 14.66
N THR A 273 -17.99 -6.22 14.95
CA THR A 273 -18.93 -5.08 15.00
C THR A 273 -18.49 -3.99 15.97
N ASP A 274 -18.00 -4.33 17.18
CA ASP A 274 -17.57 -3.33 18.17
C ASP A 274 -16.33 -2.55 17.69
N THR A 275 -15.34 -3.24 17.12
CA THR A 275 -14.17 -2.60 16.52
C THR A 275 -14.56 -1.70 15.35
N ALA A 276 -15.49 -2.16 14.51
CA ALA A 276 -15.98 -1.39 13.38
C ALA A 276 -16.71 -0.12 13.80
N ASP A 277 -17.64 -0.19 14.75
CA ASP A 277 -18.42 0.96 15.24
C ASP A 277 -17.54 2.06 15.85
N ARG A 278 -16.43 1.66 16.48
CA ARG A 278 -15.42 2.58 17.04
C ARG A 278 -14.64 3.31 15.95
N ILE A 279 -14.15 2.57 14.94
CA ILE A 279 -13.46 3.17 13.80
C ILE A 279 -14.41 4.09 13.02
N ASP A 280 -15.68 3.71 12.92
CA ASP A 280 -16.71 4.52 12.27
C ASP A 280 -16.98 5.84 12.99
N SER A 281 -17.12 5.80 14.31
CA SER A 281 -17.30 7.00 15.14
C SER A 281 -16.10 7.95 14.99
N TYR A 282 -14.88 7.42 14.97
CA TYR A 282 -13.66 8.20 14.71
C TYR A 282 -13.63 8.79 13.30
N SER A 283 -13.99 7.98 12.29
CA SER A 283 -14.03 8.44 10.91
C SER A 283 -15.03 9.60 10.76
N ARG A 284 -16.23 9.47 11.34
CA ARG A 284 -17.25 10.54 11.36
C ARG A 284 -16.73 11.83 12.00
N GLN A 285 -16.03 11.75 13.14
CA GLN A 285 -15.44 12.92 13.80
C GLN A 285 -14.42 13.65 12.90
N LEU A 286 -13.63 12.90 12.12
CA LEU A 286 -12.67 13.48 11.18
C LEU A 286 -13.32 14.09 9.93
N HIS A 287 -14.46 13.55 9.49
CA HIS A 287 -15.17 14.03 8.29
C HIS A 287 -16.11 15.21 8.57
N GLY A 288 -16.53 15.40 9.83
CA GLY A 288 -17.41 16.50 10.25
C GLY A 288 -16.82 17.91 10.09
N GLY A 289 -15.55 18.05 9.68
CA GLY A 289 -14.90 19.34 9.43
C GLY A 289 -14.62 19.68 7.96
N ALA A 290 -14.88 18.78 7.01
CA ALA A 290 -14.55 18.99 5.59
C ALA A 290 -15.82 19.17 4.75
N GLY A 291 -16.19 20.43 4.49
CA GLY A 291 -17.32 20.77 3.62
C GLY A 291 -17.16 20.23 2.20
N GLY A 292 -18.20 19.55 1.71
CA GLY A 292 -18.74 19.56 0.33
C GLY A 292 -17.84 19.35 -0.90
N GLY A 293 -16.55 19.08 -0.76
CA GLY A 293 -15.62 18.90 -1.89
C GLY A 293 -15.45 17.43 -2.31
N ARG A 294 -15.19 17.18 -3.60
CA ARG A 294 -14.81 15.86 -4.14
C ARG A 294 -13.68 15.25 -3.30
N TYR A 295 -14.01 14.24 -2.49
CA TYR A 295 -13.10 13.59 -1.55
C TYR A 295 -12.03 12.80 -2.30
N GLN A 296 -10.79 13.27 -2.28
CA GLN A 296 -9.64 12.43 -2.64
C GLN A 296 -9.18 11.68 -1.38
N PRO A 297 -9.12 10.34 -1.40
CA PRO A 297 -8.62 9.58 -0.25
C PRO A 297 -7.17 9.96 0.03
N ARG A 298 -6.95 10.66 1.14
CA ARG A 298 -5.62 10.94 1.68
C ARG A 298 -5.26 9.85 2.67
N VAL A 299 -4.03 9.36 2.60
CA VAL A 299 -3.54 8.39 3.60
C VAL A 299 -3.39 9.07 4.95
N ARG A 300 -4.03 8.47 5.94
CA ARG A 300 -4.06 8.94 7.33
C ARG A 300 -3.02 8.18 8.13
N ASP A 301 -1.80 8.70 8.15
CA ASP A 301 -0.65 8.11 8.84
C ASP A 301 -0.46 8.66 10.27
N THR A 302 -1.32 9.56 10.74
CA THR A 302 -1.24 10.09 12.11
C THR A 302 -2.13 9.26 13.05
N PRO A 303 -1.59 8.70 14.14
CA PRO A 303 -2.38 7.91 15.07
C PRO A 303 -3.39 8.78 15.81
N SER A 304 -4.57 8.22 16.10
CA SER A 304 -5.61 8.93 16.85
C SER A 304 -5.11 9.32 18.25
N ARG A 305 -5.45 10.51 18.72
CA ARG A 305 -5.20 10.91 20.11
C ARG A 305 -6.07 10.14 21.08
N ASP A 306 -7.31 9.85 20.70
CA ASP A 306 -8.22 9.03 21.47
C ASP A 306 -7.65 7.61 21.64
N PRO A 307 -7.37 7.17 22.87
CA PRO A 307 -6.70 5.90 23.11
C PRO A 307 -7.57 4.70 22.72
N ALA A 308 -8.88 4.77 22.93
CA ALA A 308 -9.78 3.67 22.56
C ALA A 308 -9.80 3.43 21.06
N THR A 309 -9.97 4.50 20.28
CA THR A 309 -9.88 4.47 18.82
C THR A 309 -8.51 4.02 18.35
N CYS A 310 -7.44 4.55 18.94
CA CYS A 310 -6.08 4.18 18.57
C CYS A 310 -5.83 2.69 18.82
N GLY A 311 -6.28 2.17 19.96
CA GLY A 311 -6.20 0.75 20.29
C GLY A 311 -6.99 -0.12 19.32
N ALA A 312 -8.22 0.28 18.98
CA ALA A 312 -9.05 -0.44 18.01
C ALA A 312 -8.40 -0.51 16.62
N LEU A 313 -7.86 0.61 16.11
CA LEU A 313 -7.15 0.66 14.82
C LEU A 313 -5.89 -0.20 14.81
N LEU A 314 -5.11 -0.18 15.90
CA LEU A 314 -3.90 -1.00 16.00
C LEU A 314 -4.24 -2.50 16.13
N MET A 315 -5.27 -2.85 16.87
CA MET A 315 -5.72 -4.23 16.98
C MET A 315 -6.29 -4.76 15.65
N ALA A 316 -7.03 -3.92 14.91
CA ALA A 316 -7.46 -4.20 13.55
C ALA A 316 -6.27 -4.42 12.59
N ALA A 317 -5.24 -3.58 12.70
CA ALA A 317 -4.00 -3.72 11.93
C ALA A 317 -3.24 -5.01 12.25
N ASP A 318 -3.13 -5.38 13.53
CA ASP A 318 -2.50 -6.63 13.96
C ASP A 318 -3.22 -7.88 13.42
N ARG A 319 -4.55 -7.87 13.47
CA ARG A 319 -5.38 -8.95 12.89
C ARG A 319 -5.24 -9.05 11.38
N LEU A 320 -5.19 -7.91 10.68
CA LEU A 320 -4.93 -7.87 9.24
C LEU A 320 -3.59 -8.53 8.90
N LEU A 321 -2.52 -8.14 9.60
CA LEU A 321 -1.17 -8.66 9.38
C LEU A 321 -1.05 -10.15 9.71
N SER A 322 -1.90 -10.66 10.60
CA SER A 322 -1.93 -12.08 10.99
C SER A 322 -2.73 -12.97 10.03
N ARG A 323 -3.34 -12.41 8.97
CA ARG A 323 -4.14 -13.19 8.01
C ARG A 323 -3.27 -13.90 6.96
N ASN A 324 -3.64 -15.13 6.62
CA ASN A 324 -2.93 -15.94 5.61
C ASN A 324 -3.11 -15.42 4.17
N ASP A 325 -4.23 -14.75 3.89
CA ASP A 325 -4.60 -14.13 2.61
C ASP A 325 -4.33 -12.62 2.59
N LEU A 326 -3.35 -12.16 3.39
CA LEU A 326 -2.90 -10.76 3.44
C LEU A 326 -2.61 -10.16 2.04
N PRO A 327 -1.94 -10.85 1.09
CA PRO A 327 -1.68 -10.29 -0.25
C PRO A 327 -2.97 -9.95 -1.02
N ASP A 328 -4.00 -10.77 -0.90
CA ASP A 328 -5.27 -10.56 -1.59
C ASP A 328 -6.07 -9.44 -0.92
N LEU A 329 -6.08 -9.39 0.42
CA LEU A 329 -6.68 -8.26 1.13
C LEU A 329 -6.03 -6.91 0.83
N LEU A 330 -4.69 -6.85 0.81
CA LEU A 330 -3.99 -5.61 0.46
C LEU A 330 -4.37 -5.14 -0.95
N SER A 331 -4.58 -6.09 -1.86
CA SER A 331 -5.00 -5.80 -3.23
C SER A 331 -6.41 -5.22 -3.26
N ASP A 332 -7.36 -5.88 -2.60
CA ASP A 332 -8.73 -5.42 -2.49
C ASP A 332 -8.80 -4.03 -1.82
N PHE A 333 -8.00 -3.79 -0.78
CA PHE A 333 -7.94 -2.52 -0.05
C PHE A 333 -7.38 -1.37 -0.87
N VAL A 334 -6.24 -1.57 -1.51
CA VAL A 334 -5.59 -0.51 -2.31
C VAL A 334 -6.46 -0.16 -3.52
N LEU A 335 -7.08 -1.17 -4.16
CA LEU A 335 -7.99 -0.95 -5.27
C LEU A 335 -9.28 -0.23 -4.83
N ALA A 336 -9.89 -0.66 -3.71
CA ALA A 336 -11.09 -0.04 -3.17
C ALA A 336 -10.88 1.43 -2.78
N ALA A 337 -9.75 1.75 -2.11
CA ALA A 337 -9.47 3.11 -1.69
C ALA A 337 -9.09 4.03 -2.85
N PHE A 338 -8.23 3.59 -3.77
CA PHE A 338 -7.57 4.52 -4.69
C PHE A 338 -8.00 4.40 -6.15
N LYS A 339 -8.75 3.36 -6.52
CA LYS A 339 -9.33 3.14 -7.87
C LYS A 339 -8.34 3.44 -9.01
N GLY A 340 -7.04 3.20 -8.80
CA GLY A 340 -5.96 3.78 -9.60
C GLY A 340 -4.67 2.95 -9.56
N ARG A 341 -3.61 3.45 -10.22
CA ARG A 341 -2.35 2.69 -10.41
C ARG A 341 -1.71 2.36 -9.06
N ALA A 342 -1.53 1.05 -8.80
CA ALA A 342 -0.83 0.47 -7.65
C ALA A 342 0.40 1.29 -7.19
N SER A 343 1.27 1.67 -8.14
CA SER A 343 2.55 2.33 -7.85
C SER A 343 2.53 3.83 -7.58
N ARG A 344 1.38 4.49 -7.57
CA ARG A 344 1.27 5.92 -7.27
C ARG A 344 0.18 6.25 -6.26
N THR A 345 -0.34 5.24 -5.57
CA THR A 345 -1.30 5.50 -4.49
C THR A 345 -0.57 6.23 -3.35
N PRO A 346 -1.26 7.13 -2.62
CA PRO A 346 -0.68 7.74 -1.42
C PRO A 346 -0.18 6.70 -0.41
N TRP A 347 -0.76 5.49 -0.40
CA TRP A 347 -0.30 4.40 0.45
C TRP A 347 0.98 3.77 -0.06
N ALA A 348 1.11 3.54 -1.38
CA ALA A 348 2.37 3.09 -1.96
C ALA A 348 3.52 4.08 -1.71
N VAL A 349 3.24 5.38 -1.77
CA VAL A 349 4.24 6.42 -1.42
C VAL A 349 4.62 6.37 0.06
N LEU A 350 3.67 6.06 0.96
CA LEU A 350 3.98 5.87 2.37
C LEU A 350 4.79 4.59 2.59
N PHE A 351 4.40 3.49 1.94
CA PHE A 351 5.08 2.20 1.98
C PHE A 351 6.54 2.33 1.51
N ASP A 352 6.79 2.96 0.36
CA ASP A 352 8.14 3.16 -0.19
C ASP A 352 9.06 3.95 0.77
N ARG A 353 8.52 4.81 1.65
CA ARG A 353 9.33 5.52 2.68
C ARG A 353 9.77 4.61 3.83
N HIS A 354 9.08 3.50 4.02
CA HIS A 354 9.22 2.61 5.17
C HIS A 354 9.62 1.18 4.79
N GLU A 355 9.69 0.85 3.50
CA GLU A 355 9.94 -0.50 2.96
C GLU A 355 11.14 -1.18 3.61
N ASP A 356 12.27 -0.49 3.74
CA ASP A 356 13.51 -1.04 4.30
C ASP A 356 13.37 -1.47 5.78
N ASN A 357 12.34 -0.98 6.49
CA ASN A 357 12.04 -1.34 7.87
C ASN A 357 10.80 -2.23 8.00
N CYS A 358 10.24 -2.75 6.91
CA CYS A 358 9.07 -3.64 6.93
C CYS A 358 9.49 -5.11 7.01
N SER A 359 8.65 -5.94 7.61
CA SER A 359 8.89 -7.39 7.58
C SER A 359 8.93 -7.92 6.15
N GLU A 360 9.59 -9.05 5.95
CA GLU A 360 9.58 -9.73 4.65
C GLU A 360 8.15 -10.10 4.21
N GLN A 361 7.31 -10.56 5.14
CA GLN A 361 5.92 -10.92 4.87
C GLN A 361 5.13 -9.73 4.30
N LEU A 362 5.21 -8.56 4.95
CA LEU A 362 4.50 -7.38 4.45
C LEU A 362 5.10 -6.90 3.13
N ARG A 363 6.43 -6.93 2.95
CA ARG A 363 7.07 -6.56 1.67
C ARG A 363 6.58 -7.42 0.51
N GLN A 364 6.55 -8.74 0.70
CA GLN A 364 6.06 -9.68 -0.31
C GLN A 364 4.57 -9.46 -0.61
N ALA A 365 3.75 -9.22 0.41
CA ALA A 365 2.31 -8.99 0.26
C ALA A 365 1.98 -7.63 -0.37
N ALA A 366 2.74 -6.59 -0.06
CA ALA A 366 2.52 -5.23 -0.55
C ALA A 366 3.10 -4.99 -1.96
N GLU A 367 4.07 -5.80 -2.38
CA GLU A 367 4.73 -5.62 -3.67
C GLU A 367 3.78 -5.57 -4.89
N PRO A 368 2.78 -6.46 -5.04
CA PRO A 368 1.85 -6.42 -6.18
C PRO A 368 0.98 -5.15 -6.24
N VAL A 369 0.76 -4.52 -5.09
CA VAL A 369 -0.17 -3.39 -4.91
C VAL A 369 0.54 -2.05 -4.80
N THR A 370 1.86 -2.06 -4.62
CA THR A 370 2.73 -0.88 -4.61
C THR A 370 3.60 -0.79 -5.86
N ARG A 371 3.74 -1.87 -6.63
CA ARG A 371 4.63 -1.92 -7.79
C ARG A 371 3.96 -2.55 -8.99
N VAL A 372 4.42 -2.13 -10.17
CA VAL A 372 3.98 -2.71 -11.45
C VAL A 372 4.84 -3.93 -11.82
N PHE A 373 5.99 -4.10 -11.17
CA PHE A 373 6.98 -5.15 -11.36
C PHE A 373 7.77 -5.34 -10.05
N ARG A 374 8.28 -6.54 -9.79
CA ARG A 374 9.21 -6.82 -8.68
C ARG A 374 10.55 -6.14 -8.95
N ARG A 375 11.32 -5.77 -7.94
CA ARG A 375 12.73 -5.31 -8.12
C ARG A 375 13.68 -6.29 -7.44
N ALA A 376 14.54 -6.94 -8.22
CA ALA A 376 15.62 -7.76 -7.68
C ALA A 376 16.79 -6.86 -7.25
N ASN A 377 17.21 -6.94 -5.99
CA ASN A 377 18.29 -6.15 -5.36
C ASN A 377 17.92 -4.70 -4.95
N GLY A 378 16.75 -4.52 -4.33
CA GLY A 378 16.35 -3.26 -3.66
C GLY A 378 15.81 -2.17 -4.57
N CYS A 379 15.72 -0.93 -4.05
CA CYS A 379 15.07 0.21 -4.70
C CYS A 379 15.66 0.59 -6.08
N ARG A 380 16.89 0.19 -6.43
CA ARG A 380 17.49 0.41 -7.76
C ARG A 380 17.69 -0.88 -8.57
N GLY A 381 17.10 -1.97 -8.08
CA GLY A 381 17.20 -3.30 -8.65
C GLY A 381 16.59 -3.49 -10.03
N MET A 382 16.97 -4.58 -10.70
CA MET A 382 16.43 -4.94 -12.02
C MET A 382 14.95 -5.32 -11.90
N ARG A 383 14.14 -4.93 -12.90
CA ARG A 383 12.71 -5.25 -12.93
C ARG A 383 12.56 -6.76 -13.13
N ALA A 384 11.88 -7.41 -12.19
CA ALA A 384 11.66 -8.85 -12.15
C ALA A 384 10.15 -9.15 -12.26
N PRO A 385 9.78 -10.39 -12.64
CA PRO A 385 8.40 -10.84 -12.66
C PRO A 385 7.73 -10.70 -11.29
N LEU A 386 6.46 -10.30 -11.31
CA LEU A 386 5.59 -10.38 -10.13
C LEU A 386 5.21 -11.83 -9.81
N ARG A 387 5.18 -12.68 -10.84
CA ARG A 387 4.78 -14.09 -10.77
C ARG A 387 5.76 -14.94 -11.59
N ASN A 388 6.18 -16.07 -11.02
CA ASN A 388 7.04 -17.06 -11.68
C ASN A 388 6.32 -18.41 -11.87
N ASP A 389 5.02 -18.48 -11.57
CA ASP A 389 4.24 -19.71 -11.53
C ASP A 389 3.55 -20.05 -12.86
N TYR A 390 3.64 -19.16 -13.86
CA TYR A 390 3.31 -19.43 -15.25
C TYR A 390 4.26 -18.65 -16.18
N ARG A 391 4.34 -19.05 -17.46
CA ARG A 391 5.24 -18.43 -18.45
C ARG A 391 4.47 -17.53 -19.40
N ALA A 392 5.06 -16.37 -19.73
CA ALA A 392 4.45 -15.41 -20.64
C ALA A 392 4.25 -15.94 -22.07
N GLU A 393 5.07 -16.90 -22.49
CA GLU A 393 4.98 -17.57 -23.80
C GLU A 393 3.63 -18.26 -24.02
N HIS A 394 2.99 -18.69 -22.92
CA HIS A 394 1.70 -19.39 -22.95
C HIS A 394 0.49 -18.45 -22.96
N ILE A 395 0.73 -17.13 -23.05
CA ILE A 395 -0.34 -16.14 -23.09
C ILE A 395 -0.59 -15.69 -24.54
N PRO A 396 -1.82 -15.84 -25.06
CA PRO A 396 -2.18 -15.32 -26.37
C PRO A 396 -2.27 -13.79 -26.34
N ALA A 397 -1.97 -13.14 -27.47
CA ALA A 397 -2.07 -11.68 -27.59
C ALA A 397 -3.51 -11.17 -27.45
N PHE A 398 -4.49 -12.04 -27.73
CA PHE A 398 -5.91 -11.86 -27.50
C PHE A 398 -6.43 -13.05 -26.71
N LEU A 399 -6.79 -12.85 -25.43
CA LEU A 399 -7.26 -13.94 -24.55
C LEU A 399 -8.30 -14.81 -25.22
N GLU A 400 -8.32 -16.11 -24.97
CA GLU A 400 -9.28 -17.03 -25.60
C GLU A 400 -10.73 -16.72 -25.20
N GLN A 401 -11.68 -17.12 -26.03
CA GLN A 401 -13.09 -16.82 -25.78
C GLN A 401 -13.56 -17.47 -24.47
N ASP A 402 -13.14 -18.71 -24.22
CA ASP A 402 -13.55 -19.48 -23.05
C ASP A 402 -12.98 -18.87 -21.76
N TRP A 403 -11.74 -18.38 -21.79
CA TRP A 403 -11.15 -17.65 -20.66
C TRP A 403 -11.89 -16.33 -20.40
N TYR A 404 -12.24 -15.61 -21.46
CA TYR A 404 -13.05 -14.40 -21.32
C TYR A 404 -14.43 -14.71 -20.72
N GLN A 405 -15.13 -15.73 -21.23
CA GLN A 405 -16.47 -16.07 -20.74
C GLN A 405 -16.48 -16.51 -19.29
N ARG A 406 -15.50 -17.33 -18.86
CA ARG A 406 -15.45 -17.86 -17.50
C ARG A 406 -15.01 -16.84 -16.45
N HIS A 407 -14.13 -15.90 -16.80
CA HIS A 407 -13.48 -15.03 -15.81
C HIS A 407 -13.84 -13.54 -15.94
N LEU A 408 -14.14 -13.05 -17.15
CA LEU A 408 -14.20 -11.60 -17.42
C LEU A 408 -15.56 -11.12 -17.96
N ALA A 409 -16.39 -12.01 -18.51
CA ALA A 409 -17.62 -11.63 -19.18
C ALA A 409 -18.66 -11.03 -18.23
N GLU A 410 -18.71 -11.51 -16.98
CA GLU A 410 -19.63 -11.01 -15.96
C GLU A 410 -19.44 -9.51 -15.68
N CYS A 411 -18.20 -9.03 -15.66
CA CYS A 411 -17.92 -7.62 -15.36
C CYS A 411 -17.79 -6.73 -16.62
N ALA A 412 -17.34 -7.27 -17.76
CA ALA A 412 -16.94 -6.47 -18.93
C ALA A 412 -17.97 -6.40 -20.08
N GLY A 413 -19.06 -7.18 -20.01
CA GLY A 413 -20.15 -7.16 -20.98
C GLY A 413 -19.68 -7.24 -22.45
N SER A 414 -20.12 -6.28 -23.27
CA SER A 414 -19.83 -6.20 -24.71
C SER A 414 -18.48 -5.51 -25.05
N GLY A 415 -17.75 -4.98 -24.07
CA GLY A 415 -16.42 -4.35 -24.21
C GLY A 415 -15.25 -5.31 -24.47
N SER A 416 -15.52 -6.50 -25.01
CA SER A 416 -14.64 -7.67 -24.96
C SER A 416 -13.25 -7.46 -25.56
N ARG A 417 -13.12 -6.69 -26.64
CA ARG A 417 -11.84 -6.59 -27.38
C ARG A 417 -10.76 -5.87 -26.57
N ILE A 418 -11.08 -4.71 -26.00
CA ILE A 418 -10.13 -3.90 -25.23
C ILE A 418 -9.75 -4.61 -23.94
N VAL A 419 -10.75 -5.23 -23.29
CA VAL A 419 -10.59 -6.01 -22.06
C VAL A 419 -9.66 -7.20 -22.28
N ARG A 420 -9.92 -8.05 -23.29
CA ARG A 420 -9.10 -9.23 -23.57
C ARG A 420 -7.65 -8.86 -23.90
N ARG A 421 -7.43 -7.82 -24.70
CA ARG A 421 -6.08 -7.34 -25.01
C ARG A 421 -5.36 -6.85 -23.76
N THR A 422 -6.00 -6.00 -22.97
CA THR A 422 -5.36 -5.39 -21.80
C THR A 422 -5.12 -6.41 -20.69
N ALA A 423 -6.01 -7.39 -20.55
CA ALA A 423 -5.81 -8.55 -19.68
C ALA A 423 -4.60 -9.40 -20.11
N ALA A 424 -4.46 -9.73 -21.40
CA ALA A 424 -3.29 -10.44 -21.92
C ALA A 424 -1.98 -9.69 -21.63
N VAL A 425 -1.94 -8.38 -21.89
CA VAL A 425 -0.78 -7.52 -21.58
C VAL A 425 -0.47 -7.56 -20.08
N ARG A 426 -1.48 -7.52 -19.21
CA ARG A 426 -1.28 -7.54 -17.76
C ARG A 426 -0.73 -8.88 -17.26
N LEU A 427 -1.24 -10.00 -17.76
CA LEU A 427 -0.73 -11.33 -17.42
C LEU A 427 0.72 -11.53 -17.89
N VAL A 428 1.06 -11.09 -19.12
CA VAL A 428 2.45 -11.12 -19.61
C VAL A 428 3.36 -10.26 -18.73
N GLN A 429 2.90 -9.05 -18.38
CA GLN A 429 3.64 -8.17 -17.49
C GLN A 429 3.88 -8.81 -16.12
N TRP A 430 2.91 -9.55 -15.57
CA TRP A 430 3.10 -10.27 -14.31
C TRP A 430 4.15 -11.37 -14.43
N ALA A 431 4.18 -12.13 -15.52
CA ALA A 431 5.13 -13.22 -15.75
C ALA A 431 6.54 -12.80 -16.21
N MET A 432 6.69 -11.67 -16.89
CA MET A 432 8.00 -11.18 -17.36
C MET A 432 8.58 -10.08 -16.48
N GLY A 433 7.73 -9.35 -15.75
CA GLY A 433 8.09 -8.06 -15.19
C GLY A 433 8.15 -6.98 -16.28
N GLY A 434 8.67 -5.80 -15.92
CA GLY A 434 8.83 -4.69 -16.85
C GLY A 434 7.59 -3.78 -17.01
N SER A 435 7.60 -2.96 -18.06
CA SER A 435 6.51 -2.03 -18.38
C SER A 435 5.38 -2.72 -19.16
N GLN A 436 4.20 -2.10 -19.24
CA GLN A 436 3.12 -2.60 -20.09
C GLN A 436 3.48 -2.51 -21.57
N ASP A 437 4.34 -1.57 -21.96
CA ASP A 437 4.83 -1.44 -23.34
C ASP A 437 5.77 -2.59 -23.71
N ASP A 438 6.61 -3.05 -22.76
CA ASP A 438 7.46 -4.22 -22.95
C ASP A 438 6.59 -5.48 -23.14
N ALA A 439 5.56 -5.64 -22.30
CA ALA A 439 4.61 -6.76 -22.39
C ALA A 439 3.76 -6.71 -23.67
N ALA A 440 3.32 -5.53 -24.10
CA ALA A 440 2.62 -5.33 -25.36
C ALA A 440 3.52 -5.68 -26.56
N THR A 441 4.77 -5.22 -26.54
CA THR A 441 5.77 -5.54 -27.59
C THR A 441 6.03 -7.04 -27.66
N PHE A 442 6.14 -7.73 -26.51
CA PHE A 442 6.27 -9.18 -26.44
C PHE A 442 5.08 -9.93 -27.08
N LEU A 443 3.87 -9.38 -26.96
CA LEU A 443 2.66 -9.90 -27.59
C LEU A 443 2.54 -9.52 -29.09
N GLY A 444 3.48 -8.74 -29.64
CA GLY A 444 3.43 -8.23 -31.01
C GLY A 444 2.47 -7.06 -31.20
N ILE A 445 2.07 -6.39 -30.12
CA ILE A 445 1.19 -5.22 -30.13
C ILE A 445 2.07 -3.97 -30.17
N LYS A 446 1.90 -3.12 -31.19
CA LYS A 446 2.67 -1.88 -31.30
C LYS A 446 2.16 -0.83 -30.28
N PRO A 447 3.00 -0.34 -29.34
CA PRO A 447 2.55 0.53 -28.24
C PRO A 447 2.02 1.89 -28.71
N ASP A 448 2.59 2.44 -29.78
CA ASP A 448 2.19 3.68 -30.47
C ASP A 448 0.75 3.62 -31.02
N GLN A 449 0.27 2.43 -31.40
CA GLN A 449 -1.09 2.22 -31.93
C GLN A 449 -2.12 1.88 -30.84
N ALA A 450 -1.68 1.46 -29.65
CA ALA A 450 -2.56 0.97 -28.59
C ALA A 450 -2.59 1.86 -27.33
N HIS A 451 -1.63 2.79 -27.19
CA HIS A 451 -1.47 3.74 -26.08
C HIS A 451 -1.74 3.09 -24.71
N PHE A 452 -0.84 2.22 -24.22
CA PHE A 452 -0.98 1.57 -22.91
C PHE A 452 -0.44 2.49 -21.80
N THR A 453 -1.25 3.44 -21.36
CA THR A 453 -0.97 4.16 -20.11
C THR A 453 -1.88 3.63 -19.00
N ALA A 454 -1.40 3.47 -17.77
CA ALA A 454 -2.24 2.93 -16.70
C ALA A 454 -3.47 3.79 -16.36
N SER A 455 -3.38 5.12 -16.56
CA SER A 455 -4.54 6.01 -16.44
C SER A 455 -5.56 5.77 -17.56
N SER A 456 -5.10 5.41 -18.76
CA SER A 456 -5.99 5.02 -19.86
C SER A 456 -6.58 3.64 -19.65
N ASP A 457 -5.86 2.70 -19.02
CA ASP A 457 -6.38 1.36 -18.78
C ASP A 457 -7.53 1.42 -17.79
N THR A 458 -7.33 1.92 -16.56
CA THR A 458 -8.43 2.00 -15.57
C THR A 458 -9.64 2.76 -16.13
N ARG A 459 -9.41 3.84 -16.89
CA ARG A 459 -10.48 4.58 -17.58
C ARG A 459 -11.16 3.73 -18.67
N ARG A 460 -10.40 2.95 -19.46
CA ARG A 460 -10.94 2.03 -20.50
C ARG A 460 -11.73 0.88 -19.88
N TRP A 461 -11.30 0.36 -18.73
CA TRP A 461 -11.99 -0.71 -17.99
C TRP A 461 -13.30 -0.21 -17.38
N LEU A 462 -13.27 0.96 -16.75
CA LEU A 462 -14.48 1.65 -16.28
C LEU A 462 -15.43 1.99 -17.44
N GLN A 463 -14.91 2.40 -18.60
CA GLN A 463 -15.70 2.61 -19.81
C GLN A 463 -16.30 1.31 -20.37
N ALA A 464 -15.68 0.15 -20.08
CA ALA A 464 -16.19 -1.17 -20.44
C ALA A 464 -17.17 -1.74 -19.39
N GLY A 465 -17.43 -1.01 -18.30
CA GLY A 465 -18.39 -1.40 -17.25
C GLY A 465 -17.84 -2.32 -16.17
N CYS A 466 -16.56 -2.71 -16.22
CA CYS A 466 -15.96 -3.62 -15.24
C CYS A 466 -15.31 -2.86 -14.08
N ASP A 467 -15.64 -3.23 -12.84
CA ASP A 467 -15.00 -2.68 -11.65
C ASP A 467 -13.52 -3.15 -11.55
N PRO A 468 -12.55 -2.25 -11.24
CA PRO A 468 -11.15 -2.62 -11.15
C PRO A 468 -10.81 -3.70 -10.11
N VAL A 469 -11.58 -3.85 -9.02
CA VAL A 469 -11.36 -4.89 -8.01
C VAL A 469 -11.77 -6.26 -8.55
N GLU A 470 -12.98 -6.33 -9.14
CA GLU A 470 -13.48 -7.55 -9.76
C GLU A 470 -12.57 -8.04 -10.88
N LEU A 471 -12.01 -7.11 -11.66
CA LEU A 471 -11.04 -7.42 -12.70
C LEU A 471 -9.74 -8.03 -12.15
N ASP A 472 -9.13 -7.41 -11.13
CA ASP A 472 -7.87 -7.94 -10.58
C ASP A 472 -8.09 -9.34 -9.99
N ARG A 473 -9.23 -9.55 -9.32
CA ARG A 473 -9.65 -10.87 -8.82
C ARG A 473 -9.81 -11.87 -9.96
N ALA A 474 -10.53 -11.52 -11.02
CA ALA A 474 -10.69 -12.37 -12.20
C ALA A 474 -9.35 -12.75 -12.86
N LEU A 475 -8.43 -11.78 -13.00
CA LEU A 475 -7.11 -12.03 -13.55
C LEU A 475 -6.25 -12.93 -12.66
N ARG A 476 -6.38 -12.81 -11.32
CA ARG A 476 -5.70 -13.73 -10.38
C ARG A 476 -6.25 -15.14 -10.48
N THR A 477 -7.56 -15.32 -10.61
CA THR A 477 -8.19 -16.63 -10.81
C THR A 477 -7.69 -17.26 -12.10
N LEU A 478 -7.67 -16.51 -13.21
CA LEU A 478 -7.13 -16.97 -14.49
C LEU A 478 -5.63 -17.31 -14.38
N ALA A 479 -4.84 -16.47 -13.70
CA ALA A 479 -3.41 -16.75 -13.49
C ALA A 479 -3.17 -18.03 -12.66
N SER A 480 -4.04 -18.35 -11.70
CA SER A 480 -3.98 -19.60 -10.94
C SER A 480 -4.32 -20.82 -11.80
N GLU A 481 -5.26 -20.69 -12.75
CA GLU A 481 -5.56 -21.73 -13.74
C GLU A 481 -4.35 -21.99 -14.67
N LEU A 482 -3.61 -20.94 -15.03
CA LEU A 482 -2.39 -21.06 -15.85
C LEU A 482 -1.23 -21.79 -15.17
N ARG A 483 -1.24 -21.93 -13.83
CA ARG A 483 -0.18 -22.60 -13.06
C ARG A 483 -0.21 -24.13 -13.20
N ALA A 484 -1.39 -24.72 -13.30
CA ALA A 484 -1.59 -26.17 -13.36
C ALA A 484 -2.38 -26.54 -14.61
N PRO A 485 -1.79 -26.36 -15.81
CA PRO A 485 -2.54 -26.53 -17.03
C PRO A 485 -2.95 -28.00 -17.19
N HIS A 486 -4.24 -28.24 -17.44
CA HIS A 486 -4.80 -29.58 -17.67
C HIS A 486 -4.29 -30.25 -18.97
N GLN A 487 -3.56 -29.51 -19.80
CA GLN A 487 -3.00 -29.91 -21.09
C GLN A 487 -1.60 -29.29 -21.25
N PRO A 488 -0.72 -29.85 -22.10
CA PRO A 488 0.54 -29.19 -22.42
C PRO A 488 0.27 -27.75 -22.92
N PRO A 489 0.89 -26.74 -22.31
CA PRO A 489 0.57 -25.35 -22.62
C PRO A 489 1.04 -24.98 -24.02
N ILE A 490 0.19 -24.27 -24.77
CA ILE A 490 0.49 -23.80 -26.12
C ILE A 490 1.54 -22.67 -26.04
N ASP A 491 2.62 -22.78 -26.80
CA ASP A 491 3.59 -21.69 -26.95
C ASP A 491 3.12 -20.71 -28.04
N TYR A 492 2.33 -19.72 -27.61
CA TYR A 492 1.83 -18.66 -28.48
C TYR A 492 2.95 -17.75 -29.00
N ARG A 493 4.08 -17.63 -28.29
CA ARG A 493 5.23 -16.86 -28.77
C ARG A 493 5.87 -17.55 -29.96
N ARG A 494 6.11 -18.85 -29.87
CA ARG A 494 6.65 -19.67 -30.98
C ARG A 494 5.75 -19.58 -32.21
N ARG A 495 4.43 -19.70 -32.03
CA ARG A 495 3.46 -19.54 -33.14
C ARG A 495 3.56 -18.16 -33.80
N ARG A 496 3.69 -17.08 -33.02
CA ARG A 496 3.87 -15.71 -33.58
C ARG A 496 5.21 -15.57 -34.32
N GLN A 497 6.29 -16.13 -33.79
CA GLN A 497 7.61 -16.09 -34.43
C GLN A 497 7.65 -16.88 -35.74
N ALA A 498 7.07 -18.09 -35.76
CA ALA A 498 6.98 -18.92 -36.97
C ALA A 498 6.17 -18.23 -38.09
N LEU A 499 5.23 -17.36 -37.71
CA LEU A 499 4.33 -16.68 -38.64
C LEU A 499 4.68 -15.21 -38.90
N GLN A 500 5.85 -14.73 -38.49
CA GLN A 500 6.22 -13.31 -38.60
C GLN A 500 6.25 -12.81 -40.05
N GLU A 501 6.82 -13.60 -40.97
CA GLU A 501 6.89 -13.31 -42.40
C GLU A 501 5.98 -14.24 -43.23
N TRP A 502 5.13 -15.00 -42.56
CA TRP A 502 4.32 -16.03 -43.19
C TRP A 502 3.14 -15.43 -43.96
N LYS A 503 2.85 -16.07 -45.09
CA LYS A 503 1.69 -15.85 -45.95
C LYS A 503 1.30 -17.17 -46.60
N LEU A 504 0.02 -17.31 -46.94
CA LEU A 504 -0.43 -18.42 -47.79
C LEU A 504 0.33 -18.38 -49.13
N SER A 505 0.93 -19.51 -49.51
CA SER A 505 1.55 -19.65 -50.83
C SER A 505 0.50 -19.64 -51.94
N PRO A 506 0.91 -19.34 -53.18
CA PRO A 506 0.05 -19.49 -54.34
C PRO A 506 -0.59 -20.89 -54.43
N ASP A 507 0.20 -21.95 -54.21
CA ASP A 507 -0.27 -23.32 -54.36
C ASP A 507 -1.31 -23.70 -53.30
N ALA A 508 -1.02 -23.41 -52.02
CA ALA A 508 -1.96 -23.63 -50.93
C ALA A 508 -3.24 -22.80 -51.10
N TRP A 509 -3.11 -21.56 -51.60
CA TRP A 509 -4.26 -20.69 -51.88
C TRP A 509 -5.13 -21.25 -53.00
N ASN A 510 -4.53 -21.70 -54.10
CA ASN A 510 -5.25 -22.27 -55.23
C ASN A 510 -5.99 -23.54 -54.82
N ALA A 511 -5.36 -24.42 -54.03
CA ALA A 511 -6.00 -25.62 -53.50
C ALA A 511 -7.14 -25.32 -52.51
N LEU A 512 -7.01 -24.28 -51.67
CA LEU A 512 -8.10 -23.88 -50.77
C LEU A 512 -9.30 -23.26 -51.50
N VAL A 513 -9.07 -22.69 -52.69
CA VAL A 513 -10.08 -21.97 -53.47
C VAL A 513 -10.70 -22.85 -54.56
N SER A 514 -10.01 -23.88 -55.04
CA SER A 514 -10.54 -24.84 -56.02
C SER A 514 -11.79 -25.56 -55.54
N ASP A 515 -11.90 -25.75 -54.22
CA ASP A 515 -13.00 -26.46 -53.58
C ASP A 515 -14.21 -25.56 -53.27
N LEU A 516 -14.15 -24.27 -53.65
CA LEU A 516 -15.26 -23.33 -53.44
C LEU A 516 -16.28 -23.44 -54.58
N PRO A 517 -17.58 -23.53 -54.27
CA PRO A 517 -18.62 -23.62 -55.29
C PRO A 517 -18.63 -22.35 -56.14
N GLN A 518 -18.54 -22.54 -57.46
CA GLN A 518 -18.69 -21.45 -58.42
C GLN A 518 -20.09 -20.85 -58.26
N SER A 519 -20.14 -19.57 -57.90
CA SER A 519 -21.41 -18.85 -57.79
C SER A 519 -22.00 -18.67 -59.19
N ARG A 520 -23.21 -19.21 -59.42
CA ARG A 520 -23.94 -19.06 -60.69
C ARG A 520 -24.34 -17.61 -61.02
N TYR A 521 -24.16 -16.67 -60.08
CA TYR A 521 -24.64 -15.29 -60.17
C TYR A 521 -23.55 -14.22 -60.02
N SER A 522 -22.27 -14.60 -59.89
CA SER A 522 -21.17 -13.64 -59.73
C SER A 522 -20.05 -13.93 -60.72
N THR A 523 -19.96 -13.10 -61.76
CA THR A 523 -18.97 -13.23 -62.84
C THR A 523 -17.55 -12.82 -62.44
N PHE A 524 -17.32 -12.24 -61.25
CA PHE A 524 -15.98 -11.86 -60.78
C PHE A 524 -15.89 -11.92 -59.25
N THR A 525 -15.58 -13.09 -58.69
CA THR A 525 -15.08 -13.16 -57.31
C THR A 525 -13.58 -12.84 -57.35
N ASP A 526 -13.19 -11.63 -56.94
CA ASP A 526 -11.77 -11.23 -56.80
C ASP A 526 -11.07 -12.14 -55.77
N LEU A 527 -10.37 -13.17 -56.28
CA LEU A 527 -9.56 -14.16 -55.55
C LEU A 527 -8.07 -13.84 -55.60
N GLY A 528 -7.70 -12.61 -55.98
CA GLY A 528 -6.30 -12.19 -56.10
C GLY A 528 -5.58 -12.02 -54.77
N ASP A 529 -4.35 -11.51 -54.84
CA ASP A 529 -3.43 -11.37 -53.70
C ASP A 529 -3.99 -10.61 -52.51
N ARG A 530 -4.91 -9.67 -52.75
CA ARG A 530 -5.62 -8.95 -51.69
C ARG A 530 -6.45 -9.88 -50.81
N LYS A 531 -7.18 -10.83 -51.42
CA LYS A 531 -8.02 -11.81 -50.71
C LYS A 531 -7.14 -12.88 -50.07
N ARG A 532 -6.06 -13.31 -50.74
CA ARG A 532 -5.02 -14.18 -50.14
C ARG A 532 -4.37 -13.55 -48.92
N GLN A 533 -4.09 -12.24 -48.92
CA GLN A 533 -3.59 -11.51 -47.76
C GLN A 533 -4.60 -11.49 -46.61
N ALA A 534 -5.89 -11.27 -46.91
CA ALA A 534 -6.95 -11.32 -45.89
C ALA A 534 -7.12 -12.74 -45.31
N ALA A 535 -7.05 -13.77 -46.14
CA ALA A 535 -7.07 -15.18 -45.71
C ALA A 535 -5.84 -15.54 -44.86
N SER A 536 -4.65 -15.03 -45.23
CA SER A 536 -3.43 -15.21 -44.44
C SER A 536 -3.57 -14.56 -43.06
N VAL A 537 -4.13 -13.34 -42.99
CA VAL A 537 -4.43 -12.68 -41.71
C VAL A 537 -5.46 -13.49 -40.91
N TYR A 538 -6.49 -14.04 -41.54
CA TYR A 538 -7.48 -14.88 -40.87
C TYR A 538 -6.85 -16.14 -40.25
N VAL A 539 -6.06 -16.89 -41.01
CA VAL A 539 -5.31 -18.05 -40.51
C VAL A 539 -4.37 -17.65 -39.38
N TRP A 540 -3.62 -16.56 -39.53
CA TRP A 540 -2.74 -16.03 -38.49
C TRP A 540 -3.48 -15.76 -37.17
N THR A 541 -4.68 -15.16 -37.22
CA THR A 541 -5.48 -14.91 -36.00
C THR A 541 -5.94 -16.18 -35.31
N LEU A 542 -6.27 -17.23 -36.08
CA LEU A 542 -6.68 -18.52 -35.51
C LEU A 542 -5.51 -19.25 -34.85
N VAL A 543 -4.34 -19.25 -35.49
CA VAL A 543 -3.15 -19.95 -34.98
C VAL A 543 -2.54 -19.24 -33.77
N THR A 544 -2.37 -17.92 -33.86
CA THR A 544 -1.67 -17.14 -32.81
C THR A 544 -2.58 -16.62 -31.71
N ARG A 545 -3.91 -16.70 -31.90
CA ARG A 545 -4.92 -16.02 -31.07
C ARG A 545 -4.56 -14.54 -30.90
N GLY A 546 -4.23 -13.87 -32.00
CA GLY A 546 -3.96 -12.43 -32.05
C GLY A 546 -5.07 -11.64 -32.74
N GLU A 547 -5.01 -10.32 -32.68
CA GLU A 547 -5.94 -9.45 -33.40
C GLU A 547 -5.47 -9.18 -34.84
N HIS A 548 -6.41 -9.19 -35.80
CA HIS A 548 -6.13 -8.96 -37.22
C HIS A 548 -5.50 -7.61 -37.55
N THR A 549 -5.61 -6.62 -36.65
CA THR A 549 -4.98 -5.31 -36.77
C THR A 549 -3.47 -5.38 -36.60
N PHE A 550 -2.96 -6.36 -35.85
CA PHE A 550 -1.55 -6.57 -35.57
C PHE A 550 -0.92 -7.69 -36.40
N ALA A 551 -1.72 -8.39 -37.21
CA ALA A 551 -1.23 -9.47 -38.07
C ALA A 551 -0.24 -8.95 -39.13
N PRO A 552 0.83 -9.71 -39.44
CA PRO A 552 1.74 -9.40 -40.55
C PRO A 552 1.04 -9.32 -41.91
N ARG A 553 1.51 -8.40 -42.75
CA ARG A 553 0.92 -8.14 -44.09
C ARG A 553 1.98 -8.09 -45.20
N PRO A 554 2.77 -9.15 -45.41
CA PRO A 554 3.88 -9.14 -46.34
C PRO A 554 3.45 -8.96 -47.82
N LEU A 555 2.28 -9.46 -48.23
CA LEU A 555 1.78 -9.24 -49.60
C LEU A 555 1.40 -7.79 -49.83
N GLU A 556 0.77 -7.16 -48.84
CA GLU A 556 0.42 -5.74 -48.90
C GLU A 556 1.66 -4.86 -48.83
N ALA A 557 2.65 -5.20 -47.99
CA ALA A 557 3.90 -4.47 -47.88
C ALA A 557 4.72 -4.45 -49.18
N ALA A 558 4.62 -5.51 -50.00
CA ALA A 558 5.28 -5.63 -51.29
C ALA A 558 4.59 -4.84 -52.43
N GLN A 559 3.40 -4.28 -52.21
CA GLN A 559 2.69 -3.51 -53.26
C GLN A 559 3.17 -2.05 -53.34
N PRO A 560 3.00 -1.39 -54.51
CA PRO A 560 3.19 0.06 -54.64
C PRO A 560 2.23 0.87 -53.75
N ASP A 561 2.63 2.08 -53.34
CA ASP A 561 1.91 2.92 -52.37
C ASP A 561 0.44 3.14 -52.67
N GLY A 562 0.09 3.44 -53.93
CA GLY A 562 -1.31 3.63 -54.34
C GLY A 562 -2.16 2.36 -54.13
N VAL A 563 -1.60 1.20 -54.41
CA VAL A 563 -2.26 -0.10 -54.20
C VAL A 563 -2.36 -0.42 -52.71
N ARG A 564 -1.32 -0.11 -51.92
CA ARG A 564 -1.35 -0.27 -50.45
C ARG A 564 -2.48 0.54 -49.81
N GLN A 565 -2.67 1.79 -50.22
CA GLN A 565 -3.77 2.63 -49.71
C GLN A 565 -5.14 2.08 -50.10
N GLN A 566 -5.31 1.61 -51.34
CA GLN A 566 -6.57 0.98 -51.79
C GLN A 566 -6.88 -0.30 -51.00
N TRP A 567 -5.87 -1.13 -50.74
CA TRP A 567 -6.03 -2.33 -49.93
C TRP A 567 -6.38 -1.97 -48.49
N ALA A 568 -5.71 -0.96 -47.92
CA ALA A 568 -5.97 -0.44 -46.58
C ALA A 568 -7.42 0.00 -46.39
N ALA A 569 -8.00 0.73 -47.34
CA ALA A 569 -9.38 1.17 -47.30
C ALA A 569 -10.40 0.01 -47.30
N ARG A 570 -10.06 -1.14 -47.88
CA ARG A 570 -10.95 -2.32 -47.97
C ARG A 570 -10.71 -3.38 -46.89
N ARG A 571 -9.78 -3.15 -45.96
CA ARG A 571 -9.41 -4.12 -44.89
C ARG A 571 -10.62 -4.49 -44.04
N SER A 572 -11.31 -3.49 -43.49
CA SER A 572 -12.42 -3.69 -42.55
C SER A 572 -13.58 -4.44 -43.20
N THR A 573 -13.94 -4.09 -44.44
CA THR A 573 -15.03 -4.74 -45.18
C THR A 573 -14.71 -6.21 -45.49
N THR A 574 -13.49 -6.50 -45.94
CA THR A 574 -13.08 -7.88 -46.26
C THR A 574 -13.01 -8.74 -44.99
N TRP A 575 -12.47 -8.19 -43.90
CA TRP A 575 -12.44 -8.84 -42.61
C TRP A 575 -13.85 -9.15 -42.09
N PHE A 576 -14.76 -8.18 -42.14
CA PHE A 576 -16.15 -8.34 -41.69
C PHE A 576 -16.87 -9.50 -42.42
N GLN A 577 -16.67 -9.64 -43.74
CA GLN A 577 -17.27 -10.75 -44.50
C GLN A 577 -16.72 -12.12 -44.10
N LEU A 578 -15.44 -12.21 -43.73
CA LEU A 578 -14.83 -13.45 -43.24
C LEU A 578 -15.25 -13.80 -41.81
N THR A 579 -15.55 -12.81 -40.97
CA THR A 579 -15.80 -13.04 -39.53
C THR A 579 -17.25 -12.96 -39.10
N ARG A 580 -18.17 -12.47 -39.94
CA ARG A 580 -19.60 -12.35 -39.57
C ARG A 580 -20.20 -13.71 -39.17
N PRO A 581 -21.19 -13.73 -38.24
CA PRO A 581 -21.81 -14.98 -37.77
C PRO A 581 -22.51 -15.78 -38.87
N ASP A 582 -23.11 -15.08 -39.84
CA ASP A 582 -23.82 -15.67 -40.99
C ASP A 582 -23.16 -15.24 -42.31
N PRO A 583 -21.99 -15.80 -42.68
CA PRO A 583 -21.24 -15.38 -43.87
C PRO A 583 -21.95 -15.79 -45.16
N MET A 584 -21.96 -14.91 -46.16
CA MET A 584 -22.59 -15.19 -47.46
C MET A 584 -21.86 -16.33 -48.18
N GLY A 585 -22.56 -17.46 -48.42
CA GLY A 585 -22.19 -18.57 -49.31
C GLY A 585 -20.70 -18.90 -49.38
N HIS A 586 -20.01 -18.36 -50.38
CA HIS A 586 -18.59 -18.64 -50.63
C HIS A 586 -17.65 -18.23 -49.49
N TYR A 587 -17.98 -17.22 -48.67
CA TYR A 587 -17.20 -16.86 -47.49
C TYR A 587 -17.35 -17.88 -46.35
N ALA A 588 -18.51 -18.53 -46.22
CA ALA A 588 -18.75 -19.56 -45.20
C ALA A 588 -17.86 -20.78 -45.44
N GLN A 589 -17.79 -21.23 -46.69
CA GLN A 589 -16.99 -22.39 -47.08
C GLN A 589 -15.50 -22.09 -47.03
N LEU A 590 -15.08 -20.91 -47.53
CA LEU A 590 -13.69 -20.45 -47.39
C LEU A 590 -13.27 -20.37 -45.92
N ARG A 591 -14.14 -19.87 -45.04
CA ARG A 591 -13.88 -19.81 -43.60
C ARG A 591 -13.65 -21.19 -43.00
N LYS A 592 -14.46 -22.19 -43.39
CA LYS A 592 -14.31 -23.58 -42.93
C LYS A 592 -12.96 -24.15 -43.36
N SER A 593 -12.62 -24.07 -44.65
CA SER A 593 -11.35 -24.58 -45.18
C SER A 593 -10.14 -23.89 -44.56
N LEU A 594 -10.21 -22.56 -44.36
CA LEU A 594 -9.14 -21.82 -43.67
C LEU A 594 -9.01 -22.21 -42.19
N ALA A 595 -10.10 -22.55 -41.51
CA ALA A 595 -10.07 -22.99 -40.12
C ALA A 595 -9.43 -24.38 -39.97
N GLU A 596 -9.75 -25.32 -40.86
CA GLU A 596 -9.14 -26.65 -40.92
C GLU A 596 -7.63 -26.54 -41.23
N TYR A 597 -7.28 -25.72 -42.22
CA TYR A 597 -5.88 -25.42 -42.54
C TYR A 597 -5.14 -24.81 -41.36
N ALA A 598 -5.74 -23.86 -40.65
CA ALA A 598 -5.15 -23.23 -39.47
C ALA A 598 -4.89 -24.25 -38.34
N GLN A 599 -5.80 -25.22 -38.13
CA GLN A 599 -5.60 -26.28 -37.13
C GLN A 599 -4.44 -27.20 -37.50
N GLN A 600 -4.27 -27.53 -38.78
CA GLN A 600 -3.11 -28.31 -39.22
C GLN A 600 -1.81 -27.51 -39.05
N LEU A 601 -1.79 -26.26 -39.52
CA LEU A 601 -0.63 -25.38 -39.40
C LEU A 601 -0.19 -25.17 -37.93
N ALA A 602 -1.15 -25.02 -37.01
CA ALA A 602 -0.86 -24.92 -35.58
C ALA A 602 -0.18 -26.19 -35.04
N ARG A 603 -0.68 -27.38 -35.40
CA ARG A 603 -0.09 -28.67 -35.01
C ARG A 603 1.33 -28.84 -35.55
N ASP A 604 1.55 -28.46 -36.82
CA ASP A 604 2.88 -28.52 -37.44
C ASP A 604 3.87 -27.65 -36.66
N ILE A 605 3.53 -26.38 -36.40
CA ILE A 605 4.38 -25.45 -35.65
C ILE A 605 4.68 -25.96 -34.23
N ASP A 606 3.66 -26.47 -33.53
CA ASP A 606 3.82 -26.98 -32.17
C ASP A 606 4.71 -28.23 -32.13
N SER A 607 4.58 -29.12 -33.12
CA SER A 607 5.44 -30.31 -33.28
C SER A 607 6.88 -29.99 -33.71
N GLY A 608 7.13 -28.76 -34.17
CA GLY A 608 8.44 -28.32 -34.64
C GLY A 608 8.80 -28.66 -36.07
N ALA A 609 7.85 -29.24 -36.82
CA ALA A 609 7.87 -29.06 -38.26
C ALA A 609 7.72 -27.56 -38.54
N GLY A 610 8.59 -27.00 -39.41
CA GLY A 610 8.36 -25.63 -39.92
C GLY A 610 6.97 -25.53 -40.57
N PRO A 611 6.47 -24.32 -40.88
CA PRO A 611 5.14 -24.17 -41.50
C PRO A 611 5.08 -24.91 -42.84
N THR A 612 4.61 -26.16 -42.83
CA THR A 612 4.48 -27.01 -44.01
C THR A 612 3.28 -26.54 -44.80
N GLN A 613 3.49 -26.14 -46.06
CA GLN A 613 2.43 -25.57 -46.91
C GLN A 613 1.73 -26.62 -47.79
N SER A 614 1.97 -27.92 -47.53
CA SER A 614 1.34 -29.03 -48.24
C SER A 614 0.01 -29.39 -47.60
N ILE A 615 -1.07 -29.37 -48.39
CA ILE A 615 -2.36 -29.95 -48.02
C ILE A 615 -2.24 -31.45 -48.30
N LYS A 616 -2.25 -32.29 -47.26
CA LYS A 616 -2.37 -33.74 -47.44
C LYS A 616 -3.81 -34.01 -47.88
N HIS A 617 -4.01 -34.45 -49.12
CA HIS A 617 -5.28 -35.03 -49.54
C HIS A 617 -5.49 -36.31 -48.75
N SER A 618 -6.52 -36.33 -47.91
CA SER A 618 -7.05 -37.55 -47.33
C SER A 618 -7.81 -38.28 -48.44
N ASP A 619 -7.15 -39.22 -49.12
CA ASP A 619 -7.81 -40.15 -50.03
C ASP A 619 -8.75 -41.03 -49.21
N THR A 620 -10.02 -40.65 -49.20
CA THR A 620 -11.12 -41.52 -48.76
C THR A 620 -11.42 -42.44 -49.94
N HIS A 621 -10.66 -43.53 -50.07
CA HIS A 621 -11.05 -44.62 -50.96
C HIS A 621 -12.23 -45.35 -50.36
N ALA A 622 -13.38 -45.24 -51.03
CA ALA A 622 -14.47 -46.18 -50.90
C ALA A 622 -14.01 -47.56 -51.40
N GLN A 623 -14.09 -48.55 -50.53
CA GLN A 623 -14.51 -49.93 -50.83
C GLN A 623 -15.32 -50.45 -49.66
#